data_AF-A0A2V8J058-F1
#
_entry.id   AF-A0A2V8J058-F1
#
_cell.length_a   1.000
_cell.length_b   1.000
_cell.length_c   1.000
_cell.angle_alpha   90.00
_cell.angle_beta   90.00
_cell.angle_gamma   90.00
#
_symmetry.space_group_name_H-M   'P 1'
#
loop_
_entity.id
_entity.type
_entity.pdbx_description
1 polymer ?
#
loop_
_entity_poly.entity_id
_entity_poly.type
_entity_poly.pdbx_seq_one_letter_code
_entity_poly.pdbx_strand_id
1 'polypeptide(L)'
;MRVKQPFTCRRSRSAKRWAVAMMIAMTLSPIGRPVFQPTVHAQQQTAPVSQGFNLTAGDLRFIYEQILVSQDHAAGGTLLGPGPNQVSDPQLPRGLRTVDGSFNNLVPGQTHFGQADLVFPRLLPPIFRSAETLRFDPDGPGGQAAGQATSYAQKKGFVSDPQPRVVSNLVLDQTAANPAAFAASQNPCGSGGFVCSPAGEADPVSGALFIPNITPDFGLSAPFNLMFTFFGQFFDHGLDLVTKGGGTVIMPLNDDDPLVAGPDHIFGNADDIPVAQRFMVMTRATNQPGPDGVTGDNPATPQDESLDDVQEAQNTTTPWVDQNQTYTSHPSHQVFLREYVQNAAGKPVQTGLVLDGAFCAPRPTGIPGDNICNIGSWADVKLQSARLLGIQLLDSDLFDVPLLLTDPYGRFKPGPNGFPQIVLRTSFRRTPSAPVTRSSTTSRTMRCPRPVSRRMRMPRSPTSAPASRIPAPMTTSC
;
A
#
# COMPACT_ATOMS: atom_id res chain seq x y z
N MET A 1 25.43 73.40 -15.48
CA MET A 1 24.87 73.59 -16.85
C MET A 1 23.41 73.14 -16.86
N ARG A 2 22.55 73.98 -17.44
CA ARG A 2 21.09 73.94 -17.65
C ARG A 2 20.27 72.74 -17.11
N VAL A 3 19.44 73.05 -16.12
CA VAL A 3 18.19 72.35 -15.75
C VAL A 3 17.12 72.61 -16.83
N LYS A 4 16.37 71.57 -17.25
CA LYS A 4 15.09 71.72 -17.97
C LYS A 4 13.96 71.25 -17.06
N GLN A 5 13.04 72.15 -16.73
CA GLN A 5 11.78 71.83 -16.06
C GLN A 5 10.80 71.15 -17.03
N PRO A 6 9.97 70.20 -16.60
CA PRO A 6 8.77 69.82 -17.31
C PRO A 6 7.57 70.69 -16.94
N PHE A 7 6.79 70.98 -17.97
CA PHE A 7 5.65 71.89 -18.03
C PHE A 7 4.46 71.47 -17.15
N THR A 8 3.88 72.45 -16.45
CA THR A 8 2.51 72.39 -15.94
C THR A 8 1.52 72.88 -17.01
N CYS A 9 0.65 72.02 -17.53
CA CYS A 9 -0.46 72.44 -18.39
C CYS A 9 -1.74 72.66 -17.58
N ARG A 10 -2.21 73.92 -17.59
CA ARG A 10 -3.52 74.37 -17.08
C ARG A 10 -4.66 73.58 -17.73
N ARG A 11 -5.61 73.11 -16.92
CA ARG A 11 -6.87 72.48 -17.36
C ARG A 11 -7.73 73.47 -18.18
N SER A 12 -8.05 73.09 -19.41
CA SER A 12 -9.08 73.73 -20.25
C SER A 12 -10.49 73.32 -19.78
N ARG A 13 -11.41 74.28 -19.74
CA ARG A 13 -12.82 74.11 -19.35
C ARG A 13 -13.66 73.27 -20.35
N SER A 14 -13.10 72.78 -21.46
CA SER A 14 -13.83 71.93 -22.43
C SER A 14 -13.79 70.42 -22.13
N ALA A 15 -12.91 69.96 -21.24
CA ALA A 15 -12.76 68.53 -20.93
C ALA A 15 -13.99 67.91 -20.23
N LYS A 16 -14.75 68.70 -19.47
CA LYS A 16 -15.97 68.23 -18.79
C LYS A 16 -17.15 67.94 -19.72
N ARG A 17 -17.23 68.59 -20.90
CA ARG A 17 -18.33 68.38 -21.84
C ARG A 17 -18.15 67.10 -22.69
N TRP A 18 -16.90 66.73 -22.97
CA TRP A 18 -16.58 65.47 -23.64
C TRP A 18 -16.74 64.25 -22.72
N ALA A 19 -16.40 64.38 -21.43
CA ALA A 19 -16.56 63.29 -20.47
C ALA A 19 -18.04 62.92 -20.19
N VAL A 20 -18.95 63.91 -20.21
CA VAL A 20 -20.40 63.66 -20.02
C VAL A 20 -21.03 63.08 -21.29
N ALA A 21 -20.61 63.51 -22.49
CA ALA A 21 -21.08 62.93 -23.75
C ALA A 21 -20.62 61.46 -23.93
N MET A 22 -19.42 61.11 -23.47
CA MET A 22 -18.93 59.72 -23.50
C MET A 22 -19.64 58.82 -22.49
N MET A 23 -20.00 59.32 -21.31
CA MET A 23 -20.78 58.56 -20.34
C MET A 23 -22.22 58.27 -20.81
N ILE A 24 -22.89 59.24 -21.43
CA ILE A 24 -24.25 59.04 -21.98
C ILE A 24 -24.24 58.06 -23.16
N ALA A 25 -23.20 58.10 -24.01
CA ALA A 25 -23.02 57.15 -25.11
C ALA A 25 -22.74 55.71 -24.63
N MET A 26 -22.11 55.53 -23.46
CA MET A 26 -21.85 54.21 -22.88
C MET A 26 -23.05 53.64 -22.10
N THR A 27 -23.96 54.47 -21.59
CA THR A 27 -25.15 54.01 -20.85
C THR A 27 -26.37 53.70 -21.74
N LEU A 28 -26.35 54.07 -23.02
CA LEU A 28 -27.49 53.91 -23.96
C LEU A 28 -27.21 52.99 -25.16
N SER A 29 -26.08 52.29 -25.20
CA SER A 29 -25.83 51.27 -26.24
C SER A 29 -26.38 49.91 -25.77
N PRO A 30 -27.39 49.31 -26.45
CA PRO A 30 -27.92 47.99 -26.08
C PRO A 30 -27.08 46.84 -26.67
N ILE A 31 -25.86 47.09 -27.13
CA ILE A 31 -25.03 46.10 -27.81
C ILE A 31 -23.80 45.81 -26.95
N GLY A 32 -23.91 44.77 -26.11
CA GLY A 32 -22.80 44.34 -25.26
C GLY A 32 -23.12 43.26 -24.23
N ARG A 33 -24.24 42.55 -24.35
CA ARG A 33 -24.30 41.17 -23.83
C ARG A 33 -23.52 40.31 -24.83
N PRO A 34 -22.57 39.47 -24.42
CA PRO A 34 -22.09 38.42 -25.30
C PRO A 34 -23.26 37.43 -25.46
N VAL A 35 -24.10 37.66 -26.47
CA VAL A 35 -25.19 36.73 -26.86
C VAL A 35 -24.64 35.49 -27.56
N PHE A 36 -23.34 35.44 -27.81
CA PHE A 36 -22.61 34.23 -28.13
C PHE A 36 -21.29 34.25 -27.36
N GLN A 37 -21.27 33.69 -26.15
CA GLN A 37 -20.11 32.88 -25.84
C GLN A 37 -20.23 31.68 -26.79
N PRO A 38 -19.31 31.45 -27.75
CA PRO A 38 -19.15 30.09 -28.18
C PRO A 38 -18.78 29.38 -26.89
N THR A 39 -19.71 28.59 -26.36
CA THR A 39 -19.33 27.44 -25.57
C THR A 39 -18.31 26.75 -26.44
N VAL A 40 -17.03 26.94 -26.12
CA VAL A 40 -16.02 25.96 -26.44
C VAL A 40 -16.44 24.80 -25.56
N HIS A 41 -17.46 24.06 -26.02
CA HIS A 41 -17.41 22.64 -25.87
C HIS A 41 -16.07 22.32 -26.48
N ALA A 42 -15.07 22.12 -25.63
CA ALA A 42 -14.11 21.09 -25.95
C ALA A 42 -15.03 19.93 -26.32
N GLN A 43 -15.18 19.68 -27.62
CA GLN A 43 -15.44 18.34 -28.07
C GLN A 43 -14.20 17.59 -27.56
N GLN A 44 -14.20 17.23 -26.27
CA GLN A 44 -13.90 15.88 -25.91
C GLN A 44 -14.92 15.07 -26.71
N GLN A 45 -14.59 14.87 -27.99
CA GLN A 45 -14.77 13.58 -28.58
C GLN A 45 -14.06 12.66 -27.59
N THR A 46 -14.82 12.16 -26.61
CA THR A 46 -14.52 10.88 -26.01
C THR A 46 -14.24 10.01 -27.21
N ALA A 47 -12.96 9.65 -27.40
CA ALA A 47 -12.59 8.67 -28.41
C ALA A 47 -13.62 7.53 -28.26
N PRO A 48 -14.24 7.06 -29.35
CA PRO A 48 -15.29 6.06 -29.25
C PRO A 48 -14.77 4.94 -28.35
N VAL A 49 -15.45 4.77 -27.21
CA VAL A 49 -15.11 3.79 -26.18
C VAL A 49 -15.45 2.43 -26.77
N SER A 50 -14.58 1.92 -27.65
CA SER A 50 -14.75 0.66 -28.40
C SER A 50 -13.62 0.37 -29.39
N GLN A 51 -12.66 1.27 -29.64
CA GLN A 51 -11.44 0.87 -30.37
C GLN A 51 -10.51 0.17 -29.38
N GLY A 52 -10.90 -1.06 -29.00
CA GLY A 52 -10.13 -1.95 -28.18
C GLY A 52 -8.75 -2.22 -28.78
N PHE A 53 -7.90 -2.86 -27.98
CA PHE A 53 -6.60 -3.34 -28.41
C PHE A 53 -6.75 -4.28 -29.63
N ASN A 54 -6.52 -3.76 -30.84
CA ASN A 54 -6.64 -4.50 -32.08
C ASN A 54 -5.40 -5.39 -32.28
N LEU A 55 -5.56 -6.69 -32.05
CA LEU A 55 -4.51 -7.69 -32.24
C LEU A 55 -4.45 -8.16 -33.69
N THR A 56 -3.30 -8.00 -34.32
CA THR A 56 -2.99 -8.62 -35.61
C THR A 56 -2.42 -10.03 -35.43
N ALA A 57 -2.34 -10.80 -36.52
CA ALA A 57 -1.65 -12.10 -36.50
C ALA A 57 -0.16 -11.96 -36.13
N GLY A 58 0.47 -10.82 -36.43
CA GLY A 58 1.85 -10.52 -36.03
C GLY A 58 1.97 -10.36 -34.52
N ASP A 59 1.03 -9.64 -33.89
CA ASP A 59 1.01 -9.43 -32.44
C ASP A 59 0.81 -10.75 -31.69
N LEU A 60 -0.12 -11.60 -32.16
CA LEU A 60 -0.34 -12.93 -31.58
C LEU A 60 0.90 -13.82 -31.70
N ARG A 61 1.62 -13.76 -32.83
CA ARG A 61 2.88 -14.50 -33.00
C ARG A 61 3.95 -13.99 -32.05
N PHE A 62 4.11 -12.68 -31.93
CA PHE A 62 5.06 -12.08 -31.02
C PHE A 62 4.78 -12.47 -29.56
N ILE A 63 3.51 -12.39 -29.11
CA ILE A 63 3.08 -12.80 -27.78
C ILE A 63 3.39 -14.30 -27.56
N TYR A 64 3.05 -15.15 -28.52
CA TYR A 64 3.34 -16.58 -28.44
C TYR A 64 4.83 -16.87 -28.30
N GLU A 65 5.70 -16.17 -29.04
CA GLU A 65 7.15 -16.28 -28.89
C GLU A 65 7.64 -15.86 -27.50
N GLN A 66 7.05 -14.82 -26.88
CA GLN A 66 7.40 -14.44 -25.50
C GLN A 66 7.01 -15.51 -24.48
N ILE A 67 5.88 -16.18 -24.72
CA ILE A 67 5.41 -17.32 -23.91
C ILE A 67 6.40 -18.48 -24.03
N LEU A 68 6.87 -18.80 -25.23
CA LEU A 68 7.84 -19.90 -25.44
C LEU A 68 9.17 -19.66 -24.71
N VAL A 69 9.69 -18.43 -24.71
CA VAL A 69 10.87 -18.03 -23.92
C VAL A 69 10.66 -18.32 -22.43
N SER A 70 9.51 -17.91 -21.91
CA SER A 70 9.19 -18.03 -20.49
C SER A 70 8.94 -19.49 -20.08
N GLN A 71 8.35 -20.30 -20.97
CA GLN A 71 8.17 -21.74 -20.75
C GLN A 71 9.50 -22.49 -20.73
N ASP A 72 10.42 -22.15 -21.63
CA ASP A 72 11.77 -22.74 -21.66
C ASP A 72 12.54 -22.38 -20.37
N HIS A 73 12.50 -21.11 -19.96
CA HIS A 73 13.09 -20.67 -18.69
C HIS A 73 12.46 -21.37 -17.47
N ALA A 74 11.14 -21.48 -17.41
CA ALA A 74 10.45 -22.19 -16.33
C ALA A 74 10.81 -23.68 -16.27
N ALA A 75 11.19 -24.28 -17.40
CA ALA A 75 11.67 -25.65 -17.51
C ALA A 75 13.16 -25.82 -17.13
N GLY A 76 13.87 -24.74 -16.78
CA GLY A 76 15.27 -24.74 -16.40
C GLY A 76 16.23 -24.35 -17.52
N GLY A 77 15.73 -23.85 -18.65
CA GLY A 77 16.53 -23.29 -19.73
C GLY A 77 17.21 -21.97 -19.33
N THR A 78 18.32 -21.65 -19.99
CA THR A 78 19.04 -20.38 -19.79
C THR A 78 18.35 -19.25 -20.55
N LEU A 79 18.02 -18.13 -19.89
CA LEU A 79 17.36 -16.99 -20.53
C LEU A 79 18.23 -16.26 -21.55
N LEU A 80 19.51 -16.00 -21.26
CA LEU A 80 20.41 -15.27 -22.16
C LEU A 80 21.21 -16.24 -23.04
N GLY A 81 21.15 -16.07 -24.37
CA GLY A 81 21.91 -16.89 -25.31
C GLY A 81 21.37 -16.84 -26.74
N PRO A 82 22.05 -17.49 -27.71
CA PRO A 82 21.69 -17.44 -29.12
C PRO A 82 20.55 -18.40 -29.52
N GLY A 83 20.01 -19.18 -28.59
CA GLY A 83 18.99 -20.18 -28.85
C GLY A 83 17.61 -19.60 -29.20
N PRO A 84 16.71 -20.41 -29.79
CA PRO A 84 15.42 -19.94 -30.31
C PRO A 84 14.49 -19.36 -29.21
N ASN A 85 14.58 -19.88 -27.98
CA ASN A 85 13.78 -19.43 -26.83
C ASN A 85 14.63 -18.61 -25.83
N GLN A 86 15.73 -18.03 -26.30
CA GLN A 86 16.64 -17.22 -25.48
C GLN A 86 16.68 -15.76 -25.92
N VAL A 87 16.96 -14.86 -25.01
CA VAL A 87 17.24 -13.46 -25.29
C VAL A 87 18.68 -13.38 -25.81
N SER A 88 18.85 -12.98 -27.07
CA SER A 88 20.17 -12.97 -27.72
C SER A 88 21.05 -11.80 -27.30
N ASP A 89 20.45 -10.72 -26.81
CA ASP A 89 21.13 -9.53 -26.31
C ASP A 89 20.38 -9.02 -25.06
N PRO A 90 21.06 -8.76 -23.93
CA PRO A 90 20.41 -8.37 -22.68
C PRO A 90 19.63 -7.05 -22.74
N GLN A 91 19.78 -6.25 -23.80
CA GLN A 91 19.02 -5.01 -24.02
C GLN A 91 17.65 -5.25 -24.68
N LEU A 92 17.39 -6.47 -25.17
CA LEU A 92 16.14 -6.77 -25.87
C LEU A 92 14.99 -7.05 -24.90
N PRO A 93 13.81 -6.43 -25.09
CA PRO A 93 12.62 -6.67 -24.27
C PRO A 93 11.92 -7.97 -24.69
N ARG A 94 12.57 -9.11 -24.45
CA ARG A 94 12.08 -10.44 -24.86
C ARG A 94 11.80 -11.33 -23.64
N GLY A 95 10.67 -12.05 -23.68
CA GLY A 95 10.16 -12.88 -22.60
C GLY A 95 9.07 -12.20 -21.76
N LEU A 96 8.49 -12.93 -20.82
CA LEU A 96 7.58 -12.38 -19.82
C LEU A 96 8.36 -11.98 -18.57
N ARG A 97 7.81 -11.04 -17.80
CA ARG A 97 8.35 -10.67 -16.48
C ARG A 97 8.18 -11.84 -15.52
N THR A 98 9.22 -12.14 -14.73
CA THR A 98 9.05 -12.99 -13.54
C THR A 98 8.24 -12.23 -12.50
N VAL A 99 7.55 -12.95 -11.62
CA VAL A 99 6.67 -12.32 -10.59
C VAL A 99 7.50 -11.63 -9.51
N ASP A 100 8.69 -12.14 -9.20
CA ASP A 100 9.57 -11.57 -8.19
C ASP A 100 10.49 -10.47 -8.74
N GLY A 101 10.36 -10.10 -10.01
CA GLY A 101 11.16 -9.03 -10.64
C GLY A 101 12.59 -9.44 -11.00
N SER A 102 13.02 -10.68 -10.71
CA SER A 102 14.30 -11.21 -11.15
C SER A 102 14.39 -11.30 -12.68
N PHE A 103 15.60 -11.31 -13.23
CA PHE A 103 15.86 -11.37 -14.68
C PHE A 103 15.27 -10.20 -15.48
N ASN A 104 14.91 -9.09 -14.84
CA ASN A 104 14.61 -7.83 -15.52
C ASN A 104 15.89 -7.28 -16.21
N ASN A 105 17.04 -7.45 -15.57
CA ASN A 105 18.35 -7.20 -16.15
C ASN A 105 19.07 -8.52 -16.43
N LEU A 106 19.47 -8.76 -17.68
CA LEU A 106 20.12 -10.02 -18.10
C LEU A 106 21.65 -9.92 -18.19
N VAL A 107 22.25 -8.79 -17.84
CA VAL A 107 23.71 -8.67 -17.76
C VAL A 107 24.23 -9.66 -16.70
N PRO A 108 25.27 -10.47 -17.01
CA PRO A 108 25.81 -11.43 -16.06
C PRO A 108 26.13 -10.81 -14.69
N GLY A 109 25.61 -11.40 -13.61
CA GLY A 109 25.76 -10.90 -12.24
C GLY A 109 24.74 -9.83 -11.82
N GLN A 110 23.85 -9.38 -12.71
CA GLN A 110 22.84 -8.34 -12.42
C GLN A 110 21.40 -8.87 -12.48
N THR A 111 21.20 -10.19 -12.59
CA THR A 111 19.88 -10.83 -12.71
C THR A 111 18.97 -10.64 -11.50
N HIS A 112 19.51 -10.24 -10.36
CA HIS A 112 18.74 -9.96 -9.15
C HIS A 112 18.43 -8.47 -8.98
N PHE A 113 18.90 -7.57 -9.86
CA PHE A 113 18.60 -6.15 -9.71
C PHE A 113 17.08 -5.91 -9.73
N GLY A 114 16.59 -5.23 -8.69
CA GLY A 114 15.16 -4.98 -8.52
C GLY A 114 14.30 -6.24 -8.34
N GLN A 115 14.90 -7.36 -7.92
CA GLN A 115 14.12 -8.47 -7.39
C GLN A 115 13.50 -8.06 -6.05
N ALA A 116 12.30 -8.55 -5.76
CA ALA A 116 11.74 -8.49 -4.42
C ALA A 116 12.62 -9.24 -3.41
N ASP A 117 12.40 -8.96 -2.14
CA ASP A 117 13.13 -9.52 -1.00
C ASP A 117 14.64 -9.18 -1.01
N LEU A 118 15.01 -8.05 -1.61
CA LEU A 118 16.36 -7.49 -1.51
C LEU A 118 16.42 -6.31 -0.54
N VAL A 119 17.60 -6.11 0.03
CA VAL A 119 17.89 -4.95 0.87
C VAL A 119 17.85 -3.66 0.05
N PHE A 120 17.28 -2.59 0.62
CA PHE A 120 17.31 -1.28 -0.02
C PHE A 120 18.75 -0.79 -0.22
N PRO A 121 19.10 -0.26 -1.41
CA PRO A 121 20.37 0.42 -1.58
C PRO A 121 20.40 1.70 -0.73
N ARG A 122 21.52 1.95 -0.06
CA ARG A 122 21.75 3.23 0.63
C ARG A 122 22.48 4.21 -0.27
N LEU A 123 21.98 5.44 -0.32
CA LEU A 123 22.70 6.56 -0.94
C LEU A 123 23.73 7.18 0.01
N LEU A 124 23.57 6.99 1.33
CA LEU A 124 24.40 7.59 2.38
C LEU A 124 24.62 6.59 3.54
N PRO A 125 25.72 6.73 4.32
CA PRO A 125 25.92 5.96 5.54
C PRO A 125 24.75 6.16 6.53
N PRO A 126 24.24 5.09 7.19
CA PRO A 126 23.18 5.22 8.17
C PRO A 126 23.64 5.96 9.43
N ILE A 127 22.72 6.70 10.06
CA ILE A 127 22.96 7.40 11.33
C ILE A 127 21.97 6.86 12.36
N PHE A 128 22.49 6.17 13.38
CA PHE A 128 21.70 5.69 14.51
C PHE A 128 22.00 6.55 15.73
N ARG A 129 20.99 7.28 16.22
CA ARG A 129 21.15 8.23 17.32
C ARG A 129 20.90 7.58 18.68
N SER A 130 21.48 8.13 19.73
CA SER A 130 20.98 7.91 21.09
C SER A 130 19.59 8.51 21.23
N ALA A 131 18.77 7.90 22.08
CA ALA A 131 17.43 8.36 22.42
C ALA A 131 17.31 8.52 23.94
N GLU A 132 16.13 8.92 24.41
CA GLU A 132 15.86 9.14 25.83
C GLU A 132 15.94 7.84 26.64
N THR A 133 16.08 7.99 27.95
CA THR A 133 15.94 6.86 28.87
C THR A 133 14.48 6.40 28.93
N LEU A 134 14.26 5.10 29.12
CA LEU A 134 12.91 4.56 29.32
C LEU A 134 12.24 5.21 30.53
N ARG A 135 11.02 5.75 30.36
CA ARG A 135 10.26 6.36 31.47
C ARG A 135 9.63 5.32 32.39
N PHE A 136 9.37 4.13 31.88
CA PHE A 136 8.77 3.00 32.59
C PHE A 136 9.37 1.70 32.04
N ASP A 137 9.09 0.59 32.72
CA ASP A 137 9.48 -0.76 32.31
C ASP A 137 8.37 -1.32 31.38
N PRO A 138 8.60 -1.43 30.05
CA PRO A 138 7.56 -1.79 29.09
C PRO A 138 7.34 -3.31 28.95
N ASP A 139 8.31 -4.14 29.35
CA ASP A 139 8.28 -5.60 29.19
C ASP A 139 8.34 -6.38 30.50
N GLY A 140 8.48 -5.67 31.61
CA GLY A 140 8.50 -6.22 32.95
C GLY A 140 9.89 -6.71 33.39
N PRO A 141 9.98 -7.29 34.60
CA PRO A 141 11.25 -7.67 35.19
C PRO A 141 12.04 -8.65 34.32
N GLY A 142 13.31 -8.34 34.08
CA GLY A 142 14.25 -9.17 33.30
C GLY A 142 14.50 -8.67 31.87
N GLY A 143 13.72 -7.70 31.39
CA GLY A 143 13.92 -6.99 30.13
C GLY A 143 14.66 -5.65 30.30
N GLN A 144 14.18 -4.62 29.60
CA GLN A 144 14.73 -3.27 29.75
C GLN A 144 14.07 -2.52 30.91
N ALA A 145 14.87 -1.94 31.80
CA ALA A 145 14.36 -1.27 32.99
C ALA A 145 14.04 0.22 32.77
N ALA A 146 13.12 0.75 33.57
CA ALA A 146 12.94 2.20 33.70
C ALA A 146 14.26 2.89 34.06
N GLY A 147 14.54 4.02 33.41
CA GLY A 147 15.80 4.78 33.53
C GLY A 147 16.94 4.26 32.66
N GLN A 148 16.79 3.11 31.99
CA GLN A 148 17.81 2.59 31.07
C GLN A 148 17.92 3.48 29.82
N ALA A 149 19.15 3.81 29.43
CA ALA A 149 19.43 4.54 28.20
C ALA A 149 19.04 3.70 26.97
N THR A 150 18.45 4.36 25.97
CA THR A 150 18.08 3.72 24.71
C THR A 150 18.76 4.38 23.51
N SER A 151 18.76 3.70 22.38
CA SER A 151 19.34 4.18 21.14
C SER A 151 18.76 3.43 19.95
N TYR A 152 18.63 4.14 18.83
CA TYR A 152 18.34 3.54 17.54
C TYR A 152 19.44 2.57 17.06
N ALA A 153 20.62 2.56 17.68
CA ALA A 153 21.66 1.57 17.41
C ALA A 153 21.36 0.19 18.02
N GLN A 154 20.38 0.08 18.93
CA GLN A 154 19.90 -1.21 19.43
C GLN A 154 19.23 -1.99 18.30
N LYS A 155 19.43 -3.31 18.26
CA LYS A 155 18.86 -4.20 17.23
C LYS A 155 17.57 -4.89 17.66
N LYS A 156 17.29 -4.89 18.97
CA LYS A 156 16.06 -5.42 19.58
C LYS A 156 15.60 -4.54 20.74
N GLY A 157 14.43 -4.86 21.28
CA GLY A 157 13.86 -4.19 22.44
C GLY A 157 13.24 -2.84 22.12
N PHE A 158 13.20 -1.97 23.11
CA PHE A 158 12.53 -0.68 23.12
C PHE A 158 13.50 0.49 23.01
N VAL A 159 13.12 1.45 22.17
CA VAL A 159 13.68 2.80 22.11
C VAL A 159 12.64 3.77 22.66
N SER A 160 13.02 4.64 23.59
CA SER A 160 12.13 5.70 24.11
C SER A 160 12.46 7.00 23.40
N ASP A 161 11.55 7.50 22.57
CA ASP A 161 11.75 8.74 21.81
C ASP A 161 10.44 9.54 21.68
N PRO A 162 10.25 10.63 22.47
CA PRO A 162 9.08 11.48 22.36
C PRO A 162 9.16 12.45 21.17
N GLN A 163 10.33 12.61 20.54
CA GLN A 163 10.58 13.68 19.56
C GLN A 163 9.68 13.59 18.32
N PRO A 164 9.38 12.42 17.73
CA PRO A 164 8.46 12.36 16.59
C PRO A 164 7.09 12.98 16.89
N ARG A 165 6.56 12.77 18.10
CA ARG A 165 5.29 13.37 18.54
C ARG A 165 5.43 14.88 18.77
N VAL A 166 6.49 15.30 19.44
CA VAL A 166 6.77 16.73 19.65
C VAL A 166 6.88 17.47 18.32
N VAL A 167 7.61 16.90 17.36
CA VAL A 167 7.71 17.45 16.00
C VAL A 167 6.35 17.49 15.31
N SER A 168 5.53 16.45 15.44
CA SER A 168 4.16 16.45 14.91
C SER A 168 3.32 17.60 15.48
N ASN A 169 3.37 17.85 16.79
CA ASN A 169 2.63 18.94 17.42
C ASN A 169 3.13 20.32 16.98
N LEU A 170 4.44 20.46 16.77
CA LEU A 170 5.02 21.75 16.37
C LEU A 170 4.87 22.06 14.88
N VAL A 171 4.83 21.03 14.02
CA VAL A 171 4.90 21.20 12.56
C VAL A 171 3.58 20.88 11.87
N LEU A 172 2.91 19.80 12.27
CA LEU A 172 1.73 19.28 11.57
C LEU A 172 0.40 19.75 12.17
N ASP A 173 0.43 20.42 13.33
CA ASP A 173 -0.76 21.03 13.92
C ASP A 173 -1.36 22.06 12.96
N GLN A 174 -2.60 21.83 12.52
CA GLN A 174 -3.34 22.72 11.62
C GLN A 174 -4.30 23.65 12.36
N THR A 175 -4.26 23.72 13.69
CA THR A 175 -5.08 24.65 14.47
C THR A 175 -4.47 26.06 14.51
N ALA A 176 -5.18 26.99 15.14
CA ALA A 176 -4.68 28.34 15.38
C ALA A 176 -3.49 28.40 16.36
N ALA A 177 -3.17 27.32 17.07
CA ALA A 177 -2.00 27.24 17.93
C ALA A 177 -0.68 27.19 17.15
N ASN A 178 -0.72 26.74 15.89
CA ASN A 178 0.42 26.80 14.98
C ASN A 178 0.41 28.11 14.16
N PRO A 179 1.36 29.04 14.38
CA PRO A 179 1.40 30.31 13.66
C PRO A 179 1.52 30.15 12.13
N ALA A 180 2.16 29.09 11.66
CA ALA A 180 2.30 28.82 10.22
C ALA A 180 0.97 28.38 9.61
N ALA A 181 0.23 27.49 10.28
CA ALA A 181 -1.11 27.08 9.85
C ALA A 181 -2.09 28.26 9.89
N PHE A 182 -2.05 29.06 10.95
CA PHE A 182 -2.85 30.29 11.04
C PHE A 182 -2.53 31.25 9.89
N ALA A 183 -1.25 31.59 9.67
CA ALA A 183 -0.85 32.48 8.58
C ALA A 183 -1.28 31.95 7.19
N ALA A 184 -1.19 30.64 6.96
CA ALA A 184 -1.66 30.01 5.72
C ALA A 184 -3.19 30.12 5.55
N SER A 185 -3.96 29.88 6.62
CA SER A 185 -5.43 30.00 6.60
C SER A 185 -5.92 31.41 6.29
N GLN A 186 -5.17 32.43 6.73
CA GLN A 186 -5.47 33.84 6.48
C GLN A 186 -5.07 34.30 5.07
N ASN A 187 -4.42 33.44 4.26
CA ASN A 187 -4.01 33.74 2.90
C ASN A 187 -4.74 32.86 1.87
N PRO A 188 -6.04 33.11 1.61
CA PRO A 188 -6.87 32.27 0.75
C PRO A 188 -6.47 32.26 -0.73
N CYS A 189 -5.51 33.09 -1.13
CA CYS A 189 -5.02 33.18 -2.50
C CYS A 189 -3.58 32.68 -2.69
N GLY A 190 -3.00 32.09 -1.65
CA GLY A 190 -1.59 31.70 -1.63
C GLY A 190 -0.65 32.89 -1.82
N SER A 191 0.65 32.62 -1.94
CA SER A 191 1.67 33.68 -1.96
C SER A 191 1.68 34.55 -3.23
N GLY A 192 1.05 34.12 -4.33
CA GLY A 192 1.04 34.89 -5.58
C GLY A 192 -0.30 35.53 -5.94
N GLY A 193 -1.38 35.25 -5.22
CA GLY A 193 -2.65 35.95 -5.39
C GLY A 193 -3.42 35.63 -6.69
N PHE A 194 -2.96 34.65 -7.48
CA PHE A 194 -3.52 34.36 -8.80
C PHE A 194 -4.77 33.46 -8.75
N VAL A 195 -4.79 32.52 -7.81
CA VAL A 195 -5.91 31.60 -7.57
C VAL A 195 -6.34 31.73 -6.13
N CYS A 196 -7.59 32.14 -5.91
CA CYS A 196 -8.19 32.28 -4.59
C CYS A 196 -9.25 31.21 -4.37
N SER A 197 -9.25 30.61 -3.18
CA SER A 197 -10.39 29.85 -2.68
C SER A 197 -11.17 30.69 -1.67
N PRO A 198 -12.48 30.44 -1.48
CA PRO A 198 -13.20 31.01 -0.36
C PRO A 198 -12.52 30.63 0.96
N ALA A 199 -12.61 31.50 1.96
CA ALA A 199 -12.28 31.12 3.32
C ALA A 199 -13.22 29.97 3.75
N GLY A 200 -12.67 28.91 4.32
CA GLY A 200 -13.43 27.83 4.93
C GLY A 200 -13.54 28.02 6.43
N GLU A 201 -14.57 27.43 7.02
CA GLU A 201 -14.68 27.34 8.47
C GLU A 201 -13.68 26.31 9.00
N ALA A 202 -13.20 26.53 10.22
CA ALA A 202 -12.41 25.53 10.91
C ALA A 202 -13.28 24.29 11.19
N ASP A 203 -12.65 23.11 11.21
CA ASP A 203 -13.33 21.89 11.60
C ASP A 203 -13.88 22.03 13.03
N PRO A 204 -15.19 21.84 13.26
CA PRO A 204 -15.82 22.15 14.54
C PRO A 204 -15.43 21.18 15.67
N VAL A 205 -14.80 20.04 15.35
CA VAL A 205 -14.39 19.03 16.33
C VAL A 205 -12.92 19.24 16.70
N SER A 206 -12.04 19.26 15.70
CA SER A 206 -10.59 19.34 15.88
C SER A 206 -10.05 20.77 15.94
N GLY A 207 -10.82 21.77 15.51
CA GLY A 207 -10.35 23.15 15.35
C GLY A 207 -9.34 23.32 14.21
N ALA A 208 -9.14 22.29 13.37
CA ALA A 208 -8.24 22.36 12.23
C ALA A 208 -8.70 23.46 11.26
N LEU A 209 -7.80 24.36 10.92
CA LEU A 209 -8.08 25.48 10.04
C LEU A 209 -8.20 24.98 8.59
N PHE A 210 -9.17 25.52 7.86
CA PHE A 210 -9.24 25.30 6.43
C PHE A 210 -8.07 25.99 5.73
N ILE A 211 -7.19 25.21 5.12
CA ILE A 211 -6.10 25.69 4.28
C ILE A 211 -6.41 25.27 2.83
N PRO A 212 -6.58 26.24 1.90
CA PRO A 212 -6.87 25.92 0.51
C PRO A 212 -5.77 25.08 -0.14
N ASN A 213 -6.21 24.09 -0.92
CA ASN A 213 -5.33 23.34 -1.81
C ASN A 213 -4.93 24.24 -3.00
N ILE A 214 -3.86 25.00 -2.84
CA ILE A 214 -3.26 25.84 -3.87
C ILE A 214 -1.86 25.29 -4.14
N THR A 215 -1.52 25.11 -5.42
CA THR A 215 -0.24 24.56 -5.81
C THR A 215 0.92 25.49 -5.42
N PRO A 216 2.13 24.95 -5.12
CA PRO A 216 3.27 25.75 -4.70
C PRO A 216 3.76 26.78 -5.71
N ASP A 217 3.43 26.62 -7.00
CA ASP A 217 3.72 27.57 -8.08
C ASP A 217 2.72 28.74 -8.11
N PHE A 218 2.27 29.18 -6.94
CA PHE A 218 1.31 30.27 -6.73
C PHE A 218 -0.08 30.02 -7.35
N GLY A 219 -0.49 28.76 -7.50
CA GLY A 219 -1.76 28.40 -8.12
C GLY A 219 -1.76 28.46 -9.65
N LEU A 220 -0.59 28.57 -10.31
CA LEU A 220 -0.53 28.52 -11.77
C LEU A 220 -0.93 27.14 -12.31
N SER A 221 -0.60 26.09 -11.56
CA SER A 221 -1.03 24.73 -11.84
C SER A 221 -2.37 24.40 -11.16
N ALA A 222 -3.07 23.41 -11.69
CA ALA A 222 -4.31 22.93 -11.07
C ALA A 222 -4.03 22.29 -9.70
N PRO A 223 -4.86 22.54 -8.67
CA PRO A 223 -4.83 21.82 -7.40
C PRO A 223 -4.91 20.30 -7.58
N PHE A 224 -4.38 19.54 -6.62
CA PHE A 224 -4.57 18.09 -6.60
C PHE A 224 -6.03 17.72 -6.28
N ASN A 225 -6.44 16.50 -6.61
CA ASN A 225 -7.72 15.93 -6.17
C ASN A 225 -7.47 14.62 -5.44
N LEU A 226 -8.53 14.03 -4.89
CA LEU A 226 -8.42 12.80 -4.10
C LEU A 226 -7.83 11.61 -4.91
N MET A 227 -8.10 11.56 -6.22
CA MET A 227 -7.51 10.54 -7.10
C MET A 227 -6.00 10.68 -7.22
N PHE A 228 -5.46 11.90 -7.22
CA PHE A 228 -4.02 12.12 -7.23
C PHE A 228 -3.35 11.50 -6.00
N THR A 229 -3.94 11.70 -4.82
CA THR A 229 -3.43 11.14 -3.56
C THR A 229 -3.52 9.61 -3.53
N PHE A 230 -4.68 9.03 -3.87
CA PHE A 230 -4.84 7.58 -3.86
C PHE A 230 -4.03 6.88 -4.94
N PHE A 231 -3.88 7.50 -6.12
CA PHE A 231 -2.97 6.99 -7.13
C PHE A 231 -1.53 6.98 -6.63
N GLY A 232 -1.09 8.06 -5.95
CA GLY A 232 0.23 8.12 -5.33
C GLY A 232 0.47 6.97 -4.36
N GLN A 233 -0.48 6.70 -3.47
CA GLN A 233 -0.40 5.57 -2.53
C GLN A 233 -0.38 4.21 -3.25
N PHE A 234 -1.28 4.01 -4.21
CA PHE A 234 -1.32 2.76 -5.00
C PHE A 234 0.00 2.53 -5.76
N PHE A 235 0.60 3.60 -6.27
CA PHE A 235 1.87 3.56 -6.97
C PHE A 235 3.03 3.25 -6.02
N ASP A 236 3.07 3.89 -4.85
CA ASP A 236 4.05 3.66 -3.77
C ASP A 236 4.04 2.20 -3.28
N HIS A 237 2.85 1.63 -3.06
CA HIS A 237 2.70 0.21 -2.71
C HIS A 237 3.24 -0.74 -3.80
N GLY A 238 3.34 -0.24 -5.03
CA GLY A 238 3.94 -0.94 -6.17
C GLY A 238 5.47 -0.77 -6.28
N LEU A 239 6.10 0.00 -5.40
CA LEU A 239 7.54 0.23 -5.40
C LEU A 239 8.21 -0.34 -4.17
N ASP A 240 7.58 -0.18 -3.00
CA ASP A 240 8.17 -0.65 -1.77
C ASP A 240 7.19 -1.15 -0.71
N LEU A 241 7.68 -2.12 0.07
CA LEU A 241 7.05 -2.59 1.28
C LEU A 241 8.13 -3.08 2.25
N VAL A 242 8.17 -2.46 3.43
CA VAL A 242 9.11 -2.81 4.51
C VAL A 242 8.45 -3.75 5.51
N THR A 243 9.13 -4.82 5.92
CA THR A 243 8.67 -5.72 6.99
C THR A 243 8.93 -5.10 8.37
N LYS A 244 8.09 -5.42 9.36
CA LYS A 244 8.13 -4.85 10.70
C LYS A 244 8.42 -5.95 11.71
N GLY A 245 9.35 -5.71 12.64
CA GLY A 245 9.77 -6.70 13.62
C GLY A 245 11.09 -6.44 14.37
N GLY A 246 11.88 -5.42 14.01
CA GLY A 246 13.21 -5.15 14.62
C GLY A 246 13.17 -4.44 15.98
N GLY A 247 12.14 -4.68 16.79
CA GLY A 247 11.89 -3.98 18.05
C GLY A 247 10.84 -2.87 17.95
N THR A 248 10.81 -2.01 18.96
CA THR A 248 9.70 -1.08 19.18
C THR A 248 10.21 0.30 19.59
N VAL A 249 9.61 1.35 19.04
CA VAL A 249 9.76 2.72 19.53
C VAL A 249 8.54 3.03 20.39
N ILE A 250 8.79 3.35 21.66
CA ILE A 250 7.82 3.97 22.56
C ILE A 250 8.00 5.48 22.39
N MET A 251 6.90 6.17 22.13
CA MET A 251 6.86 7.62 22.02
C MET A 251 6.05 8.18 23.19
N PRO A 252 6.69 8.47 24.34
CA PRO A 252 5.99 9.05 25.47
C PRO A 252 5.35 10.37 25.11
N LEU A 253 4.12 10.59 25.56
CA LEU A 253 3.46 11.88 25.46
C LEU A 253 4.05 12.81 26.53
N ASN A 254 4.10 14.10 26.24
CA ASN A 254 4.33 15.10 27.28
C ASN A 254 3.04 15.32 28.07
N ASP A 255 3.16 15.83 29.29
CA ASP A 255 2.00 16.04 30.17
C ASP A 255 0.98 17.03 29.58
N ASP A 256 1.44 17.94 28.72
CA ASP A 256 0.66 18.92 28.00
C ASP A 256 0.30 18.50 26.57
N ASP A 257 0.53 17.24 26.18
CA ASP A 257 0.14 16.77 24.85
C ASP A 257 -1.40 16.74 24.72
N PRO A 258 -2.00 17.29 23.64
CA PRO A 258 -3.45 17.34 23.49
C PRO A 258 -4.16 15.98 23.52
N LEU A 259 -3.46 14.88 23.20
CA LEU A 259 -4.04 13.54 23.33
C LEU A 259 -4.22 13.12 24.79
N VAL A 260 -3.45 13.68 25.72
CA VAL A 260 -3.59 13.40 27.14
C VAL A 260 -4.94 13.87 27.66
N ALA A 261 -5.48 14.97 27.16
CA ALA A 261 -6.75 15.57 27.59
C ALA A 261 -8.01 14.82 27.11
N GLY A 262 -7.88 13.60 26.60
CA GLY A 262 -9.02 12.77 26.20
C GLY A 262 -9.86 13.35 25.06
N PRO A 263 -11.05 12.76 24.81
CA PRO A 263 -11.97 13.20 23.77
C PRO A 263 -12.55 14.61 23.95
N ASP A 264 -12.65 15.12 25.18
CA ASP A 264 -13.20 16.47 25.42
C ASP A 264 -12.15 17.59 25.31
N HIS A 265 -10.87 17.22 25.23
CA HIS A 265 -9.72 18.12 25.13
C HIS A 265 -9.57 19.08 26.33
N ILE A 266 -10.09 18.71 27.50
CA ILE A 266 -9.98 19.47 28.74
C ILE A 266 -9.09 18.72 29.73
N PHE A 267 -7.94 19.30 30.06
CA PHE A 267 -7.04 18.70 31.05
C PHE A 267 -7.63 18.67 32.47
N GLY A 268 -7.26 17.64 33.23
CA GLY A 268 -7.48 17.55 34.67
C GLY A 268 -8.83 16.97 35.08
N ASN A 269 -9.51 16.28 34.17
CA ASN A 269 -10.81 15.65 34.39
C ASN A 269 -10.71 14.11 34.34
N ALA A 270 -11.85 13.43 34.17
CA ALA A 270 -11.94 11.97 34.26
C ALA A 270 -11.54 11.22 32.97
N ASP A 271 -11.54 11.88 31.80
CA ASP A 271 -11.16 11.28 30.52
C ASP A 271 -9.70 11.55 30.11
N ASP A 272 -8.95 12.30 30.92
CA ASP A 272 -7.50 12.36 30.82
C ASP A 272 -6.88 10.95 30.77
N ILE A 273 -5.97 10.72 29.80
CA ILE A 273 -5.23 9.47 29.70
C ILE A 273 -4.43 9.25 30.99
N PRO A 274 -4.58 8.10 31.68
CA PRO A 274 -3.79 7.77 32.86
C PRO A 274 -2.30 7.82 32.57
N VAL A 275 -1.48 8.34 33.50
CA VAL A 275 -0.03 8.52 33.32
C VAL A 275 0.67 7.26 32.76
N ALA A 276 0.27 6.08 33.24
CA ALA A 276 0.82 4.80 32.82
C ALA A 276 0.48 4.40 31.37
N GLN A 277 -0.35 5.15 30.66
CA GLN A 277 -0.81 4.91 29.28
C GLN A 277 -0.46 6.06 28.33
N ARG A 278 0.26 7.10 28.81
CA ARG A 278 0.62 8.30 28.02
C ARG A 278 1.77 8.03 27.06
N PHE A 279 1.59 7.13 26.11
CA PHE A 279 2.57 6.86 25.06
C PHE A 279 1.92 6.28 23.80
N MET A 280 2.59 6.48 22.67
CA MET A 280 2.30 5.77 21.43
C MET A 280 3.36 4.70 21.19
N VAL A 281 3.01 3.69 20.39
CA VAL A 281 3.89 2.56 20.09
C VAL A 281 4.03 2.42 18.58
N MET A 282 5.26 2.23 18.11
CA MET A 282 5.57 1.98 16.71
C MET A 282 6.58 0.85 16.56
N THR A 283 6.26 -0.16 15.75
CA THR A 283 7.20 -1.26 15.46
C THR A 283 8.27 -0.80 14.47
N ARG A 284 9.52 -1.19 14.70
CA ARG A 284 10.65 -0.91 13.81
C ARG A 284 10.69 -1.88 12.63
N ALA A 285 11.36 -1.47 11.55
CA ALA A 285 11.64 -2.35 10.42
C ALA A 285 12.41 -3.61 10.89
N THR A 286 12.17 -4.75 10.25
CA THR A 286 12.89 -6.00 10.55
C THR A 286 14.34 -5.89 10.09
N ASN A 287 15.27 -6.22 10.98
CA ASN A 287 16.70 -6.32 10.63
C ASN A 287 16.94 -7.49 9.68
N GLN A 288 18.13 -7.53 9.08
CA GLN A 288 18.58 -8.64 8.25
C GLN A 288 19.46 -9.58 9.06
N PRO A 289 19.52 -10.89 8.71
CA PRO A 289 20.40 -11.82 9.37
C PRO A 289 21.86 -11.39 9.26
N GLY A 290 22.62 -11.62 10.33
CA GLY A 290 24.06 -11.44 10.33
C GLY A 290 24.82 -12.62 9.69
N PRO A 291 26.14 -12.70 9.90
CA PRO A 291 26.98 -13.80 9.43
C PRO A 291 26.51 -15.22 9.80
N ASP A 292 25.75 -15.39 10.87
CA ASP A 292 25.23 -16.70 11.28
C ASP A 292 23.97 -17.16 10.51
N GLY A 293 23.35 -16.25 9.75
CA GLY A 293 22.13 -16.51 8.97
C GLY A 293 20.85 -16.57 9.79
N VAL A 294 20.88 -16.20 11.08
CA VAL A 294 19.74 -16.11 11.99
C VAL A 294 19.38 -14.62 12.16
N THR A 295 18.10 -14.34 12.41
CA THR A 295 17.62 -12.96 12.61
C THR A 295 16.83 -12.87 13.91
N GLY A 296 17.02 -11.77 14.63
CA GLY A 296 16.36 -11.52 15.89
C GLY A 296 16.88 -12.42 17.01
N ASP A 297 16.27 -12.33 18.19
CA ASP A 297 16.68 -13.07 19.38
C ASP A 297 15.67 -14.19 19.67
N ASN A 298 16.16 -15.41 19.84
CA ASN A 298 15.33 -16.51 20.29
C ASN A 298 15.43 -16.64 21.82
N PRO A 299 14.40 -16.27 22.60
CA PRO A 299 14.50 -16.34 24.06
C PRO A 299 14.63 -17.77 24.60
N ALA A 300 14.48 -18.81 23.76
CA ALA A 300 14.72 -20.19 24.14
C ALA A 300 16.19 -20.62 24.06
N THR A 301 17.08 -19.79 23.52
CA THR A 301 18.53 -20.04 23.46
C THR A 301 19.27 -19.12 24.44
N PRO A 302 20.42 -19.54 24.99
CA PRO A 302 21.23 -18.69 25.85
C PRO A 302 21.97 -17.57 25.10
N GLN A 303 22.11 -17.70 23.79
CA GLN A 303 22.84 -16.76 22.94
C GLN A 303 21.86 -15.73 22.40
N ASP A 304 22.22 -14.45 22.48
CA ASP A 304 21.49 -13.38 21.81
C ASP A 304 21.86 -13.35 20.32
N GLU A 305 21.05 -13.99 19.47
CA GLU A 305 21.32 -14.04 18.04
C GLU A 305 21.19 -12.66 17.37
N SER A 306 20.43 -11.73 17.95
CA SER A 306 20.28 -10.38 17.38
C SER A 306 21.56 -9.53 17.42
N LEU A 307 22.63 -9.99 18.08
CA LEU A 307 23.87 -9.23 18.22
C LEU A 307 24.58 -9.02 16.88
N ASP A 308 24.47 -9.93 15.93
CA ASP A 308 25.11 -9.83 14.62
C ASP A 308 24.17 -9.32 13.51
N ASP A 309 22.87 -9.18 13.80
CA ASP A 309 21.84 -8.64 12.90
C ASP A 309 22.30 -7.36 12.19
N VAL A 310 21.98 -7.24 10.93
CA VAL A 310 22.32 -6.07 10.11
C VAL A 310 21.12 -5.13 10.07
N GLN A 311 21.29 -3.88 10.52
CA GLN A 311 20.22 -2.86 10.53
C GLN A 311 19.99 -2.26 9.14
N GLU A 312 19.40 -3.09 8.29
CA GLU A 312 18.95 -2.78 6.96
C GLU A 312 17.51 -3.25 6.78
N ALA A 313 16.78 -2.60 5.87
CA ALA A 313 15.43 -2.99 5.53
C ALA A 313 15.42 -3.76 4.21
N GLN A 314 14.61 -4.81 4.16
CA GLN A 314 14.29 -5.53 2.95
C GLN A 314 13.04 -4.91 2.30
N ASN A 315 13.07 -4.76 0.98
CA ASN A 315 11.89 -4.47 0.19
C ASN A 315 11.22 -5.79 -0.21
N THR A 316 10.03 -6.08 0.29
CA THR A 316 9.29 -7.30 -0.08
C THR A 316 8.47 -7.16 -1.36
N THR A 317 8.58 -6.00 -2.02
CA THR A 317 7.95 -5.68 -3.29
C THR A 317 9.01 -5.52 -4.39
N THR A 318 8.62 -5.72 -5.64
CA THR A 318 9.48 -5.40 -6.79
C THR A 318 9.51 -3.88 -6.98
N PRO A 319 10.69 -3.20 -6.98
CA PRO A 319 10.78 -1.75 -7.18
C PRO A 319 10.54 -1.32 -8.64
N TRP A 320 9.92 -2.18 -9.45
CA TRP A 320 9.57 -1.90 -10.83
C TRP A 320 8.14 -1.40 -10.91
N VAL A 321 7.85 -0.50 -11.85
CA VAL A 321 6.46 -0.18 -12.21
C VAL A 321 5.89 -1.31 -13.07
N ASP A 322 5.56 -2.44 -12.44
CA ASP A 322 5.16 -3.70 -13.08
C ASP A 322 3.75 -4.20 -12.67
N GLN A 323 3.01 -3.38 -11.94
CA GLN A 323 1.70 -3.70 -11.35
C GLN A 323 1.74 -4.85 -10.32
N ASN A 324 2.85 -5.05 -9.60
CA ASN A 324 2.88 -6.02 -8.50
C ASN A 324 1.82 -5.78 -7.41
N GLN A 325 1.31 -4.56 -7.24
CA GLN A 325 0.21 -4.28 -6.32
C GLN A 325 -1.11 -4.97 -6.75
N THR A 326 -1.20 -5.40 -8.01
CA THR A 326 -2.26 -6.26 -8.54
C THR A 326 -1.80 -7.71 -8.68
N TYR A 327 -0.57 -7.94 -9.15
CA TYR A 327 -0.09 -9.26 -9.58
C TYR A 327 0.88 -9.94 -8.60
N THR A 328 1.13 -9.32 -7.44
CA THR A 328 2.08 -9.71 -6.38
C THR A 328 3.54 -9.61 -6.78
N SER A 329 4.42 -9.60 -5.77
CA SER A 329 5.88 -9.69 -5.93
C SER A 329 6.45 -11.07 -5.55
N HIS A 330 5.59 -12.07 -5.34
CA HIS A 330 6.04 -13.43 -5.02
C HIS A 330 5.20 -14.47 -5.80
N PRO A 331 5.82 -15.36 -6.60
CA PRO A 331 5.10 -16.34 -7.43
C PRO A 331 4.04 -17.18 -6.68
N SER A 332 4.33 -17.58 -5.43
CA SER A 332 3.37 -18.31 -4.59
C SER A 332 2.13 -17.48 -4.24
N HIS A 333 2.28 -16.18 -3.96
CA HIS A 333 1.15 -15.33 -3.63
C HIS A 333 0.21 -15.21 -4.84
N GLN A 334 0.78 -15.08 -6.04
CA GLN A 334 0.03 -15.00 -7.28
C GLN A 334 -0.88 -16.23 -7.54
N VAL A 335 -0.53 -17.42 -7.05
CA VAL A 335 -1.38 -18.62 -7.16
C VAL A 335 -2.73 -18.40 -6.47
N PHE A 336 -2.78 -17.67 -5.36
CA PHE A 336 -4.04 -17.43 -4.65
C PHE A 336 -4.90 -16.35 -5.31
N LEU A 337 -4.30 -15.47 -6.11
CA LEU A 337 -5.00 -14.38 -6.81
C LEU A 337 -5.45 -14.72 -8.23
N ARG A 338 -5.02 -15.86 -8.80
CA ARG A 338 -5.49 -16.33 -10.13
C ARG A 338 -6.79 -17.10 -10.01
N GLU A 339 -7.63 -17.05 -11.03
CA GLU A 339 -8.84 -17.88 -11.10
C GLU A 339 -8.52 -19.31 -11.60
N TYR A 340 -9.16 -20.29 -10.98
CA TYR A 340 -9.05 -21.70 -11.33
C TYR A 340 -10.40 -22.34 -11.65
N VAL A 341 -10.35 -23.36 -12.50
CA VAL A 341 -11.45 -24.32 -12.72
C VAL A 341 -10.93 -25.75 -12.61
N GLN A 342 -11.83 -26.71 -12.47
CA GLN A 342 -11.46 -28.12 -12.57
C GLN A 342 -11.50 -28.56 -14.03
N ASN A 343 -10.43 -29.22 -14.49
CA ASN A 343 -10.47 -29.93 -15.76
C ASN A 343 -11.31 -31.22 -15.66
N ALA A 344 -11.46 -31.95 -16.77
CA ALA A 344 -12.22 -33.21 -16.82
C ALA A 344 -11.73 -34.29 -15.84
N ALA A 345 -10.48 -34.21 -15.37
CA ALA A 345 -9.89 -35.11 -14.38
C ALA A 345 -10.01 -34.60 -12.92
N GLY A 346 -10.78 -33.54 -12.69
CA GLY A 346 -10.98 -32.92 -11.38
C GLY A 346 -9.75 -32.19 -10.85
N LYS A 347 -8.82 -31.75 -11.73
CA LYS A 347 -7.58 -31.05 -11.34
C LYS A 347 -7.68 -29.55 -11.60
N PRO A 348 -7.13 -28.71 -10.70
CA PRO A 348 -7.11 -27.27 -10.90
C PRO A 348 -6.30 -26.90 -12.14
N VAL A 349 -6.91 -26.09 -13.01
CA VAL A 349 -6.28 -25.44 -14.16
C VAL A 349 -6.62 -23.96 -14.13
N GLN A 350 -5.64 -23.10 -14.45
CA GLN A 350 -5.85 -21.65 -14.49
C GLN A 350 -6.72 -21.29 -15.70
N THR A 351 -7.60 -20.32 -15.53
CA THR A 351 -8.44 -19.78 -16.63
C THR A 351 -7.73 -18.69 -17.43
N GLY A 352 -6.67 -18.10 -16.85
CA GLY A 352 -6.00 -16.91 -17.38
C GLY A 352 -6.55 -15.60 -16.80
N LEU A 353 -7.58 -15.68 -15.96
CA LEU A 353 -8.14 -14.53 -15.24
C LEU A 353 -7.53 -14.39 -13.83
N VAL A 354 -7.65 -13.20 -13.27
CA VAL A 354 -7.50 -12.96 -11.83
C VAL A 354 -8.80 -13.31 -11.12
N LEU A 355 -8.75 -13.57 -9.82
CA LEU A 355 -9.91 -13.90 -9.02
C LEU A 355 -10.78 -12.66 -8.82
N ASP A 356 -11.94 -12.66 -9.47
CA ASP A 356 -12.95 -11.62 -9.35
C ASP A 356 -13.88 -11.83 -8.14
N GLY A 357 -14.39 -10.73 -7.61
CA GLY A 357 -15.37 -10.69 -6.52
C GLY A 357 -16.82 -10.66 -7.00
N ALA A 358 -17.75 -10.66 -6.05
CA ALA A 358 -19.19 -10.83 -6.32
C ALA A 358 -19.88 -9.64 -7.03
N PHE A 359 -19.25 -8.47 -7.05
CA PHE A 359 -19.84 -7.26 -7.64
C PHE A 359 -19.31 -7.07 -9.05
N CYS A 360 -20.18 -7.28 -10.05
CA CYS A 360 -19.84 -7.19 -11.46
C CYS A 360 -20.80 -6.24 -12.20
N ALA A 361 -20.27 -5.50 -13.16
CA ALA A 361 -21.03 -4.68 -14.09
C ALA A 361 -20.58 -4.94 -15.52
N PRO A 362 -21.47 -4.82 -16.54
CA PRO A 362 -21.07 -4.93 -17.92
C PRO A 362 -19.99 -3.90 -18.26
N ARG A 363 -18.92 -4.33 -18.94
CA ARG A 363 -17.95 -3.40 -19.51
C ARG A 363 -18.61 -2.62 -20.65
N PRO A 364 -18.23 -1.35 -20.85
CA PRO A 364 -18.67 -0.56 -22.00
C PRO A 364 -17.93 -0.99 -23.29
N THR A 365 -17.65 -2.28 -23.46
CA THR A 365 -16.98 -2.88 -24.63
C THR A 365 -17.98 -3.33 -25.68
N GLY A 366 -19.26 -3.44 -25.32
CA GLY A 366 -20.32 -3.92 -26.22
C GLY A 366 -20.29 -5.44 -26.47
N ILE A 367 -19.42 -6.19 -25.78
CA ILE A 367 -19.33 -7.64 -25.87
C ILE A 367 -20.32 -8.27 -24.88
N PRO A 368 -21.32 -9.04 -25.33
CA PRO A 368 -22.26 -9.69 -24.42
C PRO A 368 -21.54 -10.62 -23.42
N GLY A 369 -21.80 -10.42 -22.13
CA GLY A 369 -21.20 -11.21 -21.05
C GLY A 369 -19.81 -10.74 -20.60
N ASP A 370 -19.25 -9.69 -21.22
CA ASP A 370 -18.01 -9.08 -20.74
C ASP A 370 -18.30 -8.16 -19.55
N ASN A 371 -18.10 -8.67 -18.33
CA ASN A 371 -18.29 -7.92 -17.11
C ASN A 371 -16.93 -7.52 -16.51
N ILE A 372 -16.88 -6.34 -15.90
CA ILE A 372 -15.83 -5.95 -14.96
C ILE A 372 -16.35 -6.19 -13.54
N CYS A 373 -15.60 -6.96 -12.77
CA CYS A 373 -15.91 -7.22 -11.37
C CYS A 373 -14.94 -6.47 -10.45
N ASN A 374 -15.35 -6.25 -9.21
CA ASN A 374 -14.43 -5.85 -8.16
C ASN A 374 -13.40 -6.95 -7.94
N ILE A 375 -12.23 -6.59 -7.38
CA ILE A 375 -11.21 -7.56 -6.97
C ILE A 375 -11.81 -8.54 -5.94
N GLY A 376 -11.46 -9.81 -6.04
CA GLY A 376 -11.90 -10.87 -5.13
C GLY A 376 -11.62 -10.54 -3.67
N SER A 377 -12.57 -10.87 -2.79
CA SER A 377 -12.41 -10.70 -1.34
C SER A 377 -11.56 -11.81 -0.73
N TRP A 378 -11.11 -11.63 0.52
CA TRP A 378 -10.46 -12.71 1.28
C TRP A 378 -11.34 -13.96 1.41
N ALA A 379 -12.66 -13.78 1.49
CA ALA A 379 -13.60 -14.90 1.50
C ALA A 379 -13.59 -15.68 0.18
N ASP A 380 -13.48 -14.98 -0.96
CA ASP A 380 -13.39 -15.61 -2.29
C ASP A 380 -12.07 -16.39 -2.43
N VAL A 381 -10.95 -15.81 -1.98
CA VAL A 381 -9.65 -16.48 -1.95
C VAL A 381 -9.70 -17.77 -1.14
N LYS A 382 -10.27 -17.73 0.06
CA LYS A 382 -10.49 -18.94 0.90
C LYS A 382 -11.37 -19.98 0.22
N LEU A 383 -12.46 -19.53 -0.39
CA LEU A 383 -13.44 -20.40 -1.02
C LEU A 383 -12.82 -21.15 -2.20
N GLN A 384 -12.13 -20.43 -3.09
CA GLN A 384 -11.42 -21.01 -4.22
C GLN A 384 -10.29 -21.93 -3.73
N SER A 385 -9.49 -21.48 -2.76
CA SER A 385 -8.38 -22.28 -2.22
C SER A 385 -8.87 -23.63 -1.70
N ALA A 386 -9.99 -23.64 -0.96
CA ALA A 386 -10.56 -24.87 -0.45
C ALA A 386 -11.16 -25.75 -1.55
N ARG A 387 -11.92 -25.17 -2.49
CA ARG A 387 -12.68 -25.93 -3.51
C ARG A 387 -11.84 -26.42 -4.69
N LEU A 388 -10.86 -25.63 -5.11
CA LEU A 388 -10.14 -25.82 -6.37
C LEU A 388 -8.69 -26.20 -6.11
N LEU A 389 -8.03 -25.57 -5.14
CA LEU A 389 -6.63 -25.84 -4.82
C LEU A 389 -6.45 -26.93 -3.74
N GLY A 390 -7.52 -27.29 -3.02
CA GLY A 390 -7.48 -28.28 -1.94
C GLY A 390 -6.75 -27.79 -0.68
N ILE A 391 -6.67 -26.47 -0.48
CA ILE A 391 -5.99 -25.82 0.64
C ILE A 391 -7.02 -25.09 1.49
N GLN A 392 -7.15 -25.49 2.75
CA GLN A 392 -8.01 -24.78 3.70
C GLN A 392 -7.20 -23.70 4.42
N LEU A 393 -7.45 -22.45 4.05
CA LEU A 393 -6.85 -21.27 4.69
C LEU A 393 -7.62 -20.92 5.96
N LEU A 394 -6.91 -20.69 7.05
CA LEU A 394 -7.43 -20.28 8.35
C LEU A 394 -6.82 -18.92 8.74
N ASP A 395 -7.55 -18.10 9.49
CA ASP A 395 -7.04 -16.81 9.99
C ASP A 395 -6.32 -16.98 11.33
N SER A 396 -5.51 -18.04 11.46
CA SER A 396 -4.74 -18.28 12.68
C SER A 396 -3.53 -17.36 12.79
N ASP A 397 -2.97 -16.97 11.65
CA ASP A 397 -1.85 -16.05 11.55
C ASP A 397 -2.03 -15.23 10.28
N LEU A 398 -2.25 -13.92 10.42
CA LEU A 398 -2.41 -13.02 9.27
C LEU A 398 -1.08 -12.66 8.60
N PHE A 399 0.06 -13.00 9.21
CA PHE A 399 1.40 -12.68 8.71
C PHE A 399 2.08 -13.86 8.03
N ASP A 400 1.51 -15.07 8.08
CA ASP A 400 2.09 -16.27 7.49
C ASP A 400 1.14 -16.91 6.48
N VAL A 401 1.34 -16.61 5.19
CA VAL A 401 0.60 -17.20 4.09
C VAL A 401 1.34 -18.45 3.59
N PRO A 402 0.64 -19.57 3.31
CA PRO A 402 1.31 -20.80 2.87
C PRO A 402 2.19 -20.61 1.64
N LEU A 403 3.45 -21.04 1.74
CA LEU A 403 4.36 -21.09 0.62
C LEU A 403 4.04 -22.29 -0.28
N LEU A 404 3.76 -22.04 -1.55
CA LEU A 404 3.52 -23.04 -2.58
C LEU A 404 4.73 -23.18 -3.49
N LEU A 405 4.98 -24.40 -3.96
CA LEU A 405 5.99 -24.65 -4.96
C LEU A 405 5.49 -24.16 -6.33
N THR A 406 6.17 -23.17 -6.91
CA THR A 406 5.81 -22.56 -8.19
C THR A 406 7.00 -22.51 -9.17
N ASP A 407 6.74 -22.12 -10.41
CA ASP A 407 7.75 -21.57 -11.31
C ASP A 407 7.92 -20.03 -11.10
N PRO A 408 8.89 -19.38 -11.78
CA PRO A 408 9.10 -17.92 -11.66
C PRO A 408 7.94 -17.05 -12.15
N TYR A 409 6.97 -17.63 -12.86
CA TYR A 409 5.86 -16.94 -13.52
C TYR A 409 4.53 -17.22 -12.82
N GLY A 410 4.56 -17.70 -11.57
CA GLY A 410 3.38 -17.88 -10.72
C GLY A 410 2.49 -19.06 -11.09
N ARG A 411 3.01 -20.04 -11.84
CA ARG A 411 2.33 -21.34 -12.03
C ARG A 411 2.76 -22.28 -10.91
N PHE A 412 1.79 -22.83 -10.16
CA PHE A 412 2.13 -23.88 -9.19
C PHE A 412 2.66 -25.13 -9.90
N LYS A 413 3.60 -25.83 -9.26
CA LYS A 413 4.10 -27.13 -9.72
C LYS A 413 3.20 -28.24 -9.16
N PRO A 414 2.39 -28.92 -9.98
CA PRO A 414 1.49 -29.95 -9.49
C PRO A 414 2.27 -31.10 -8.86
N GLY A 415 1.77 -31.62 -7.74
CA GLY A 415 2.26 -32.87 -7.16
C GLY A 415 1.74 -34.10 -7.93
N PRO A 416 2.08 -35.32 -7.49
CA PRO A 416 1.59 -36.56 -8.12
C PRO A 416 0.05 -36.68 -8.18
N ASN A 417 -0.67 -35.96 -7.30
CA ASN A 417 -2.13 -35.91 -7.29
C ASN A 417 -2.71 -34.82 -8.21
N GLY A 418 -1.87 -34.02 -8.89
CA GLY A 418 -2.28 -32.91 -9.75
C GLY A 418 -2.66 -31.61 -9.03
N PHE A 419 -2.48 -31.53 -7.72
CA PHE A 419 -2.79 -30.34 -6.90
C PHE A 419 -1.52 -29.55 -6.55
N PRO A 420 -1.64 -28.28 -6.11
CA PRO A 420 -0.51 -27.50 -5.60
C PRO A 420 0.21 -28.21 -4.46
N GLN A 421 1.51 -27.93 -4.35
CA GLN A 421 2.38 -28.47 -3.32
C GLN A 421 2.74 -27.39 -2.31
N ILE A 422 2.48 -27.64 -1.04
CA ILE A 422 2.88 -26.74 0.06
C ILE A 422 4.33 -27.05 0.42
N VAL A 423 5.14 -26.01 0.49
CA VAL A 423 6.51 -26.04 0.97
C VAL A 423 6.50 -25.94 2.48
N LEU A 424 7.03 -26.96 3.16
CA LEU A 424 7.18 -26.96 4.61
C LEU A 424 8.64 -26.66 4.95
N ARG A 425 8.87 -25.76 5.92
CA ARG A 425 10.18 -25.62 6.55
C ARG A 425 10.47 -26.90 7.31
N THR A 426 11.53 -27.62 6.92
CA THR A 426 12.05 -28.74 7.71
C THR A 426 12.90 -28.18 8.83
N SER A 427 12.39 -28.16 10.07
CA SER A 427 13.24 -27.93 11.23
C SER A 427 14.21 -29.11 11.36
N PHE A 428 15.46 -28.95 10.92
CA PHE A 428 16.51 -29.93 11.20
C PHE A 428 16.81 -29.89 12.70
N ARG A 429 16.28 -30.87 13.45
CA ARG A 429 16.73 -31.13 14.82
C ARG A 429 18.13 -31.74 14.73
N ARG A 430 19.16 -30.96 15.05
CA ARG A 430 20.58 -31.34 14.96
C ARG A 430 20.89 -32.53 15.89
N THR A 431 21.06 -33.73 15.34
CA THR A 431 21.83 -34.80 16.02
C THR A 431 23.32 -34.59 15.69
N PRO A 432 24.22 -34.49 16.68
CA PRO A 432 25.62 -34.15 16.44
C PRO A 432 26.41 -35.39 16.03
N SER A 433 26.38 -35.74 14.73
CA SER A 433 27.45 -36.50 14.04
C SER A 433 27.04 -36.87 12.60
N ALA A 434 27.19 -35.94 11.64
CA ALA A 434 27.45 -36.26 10.24
C ALA A 434 27.75 -34.97 9.44
N PRO A 435 28.63 -35.00 8.42
CA PRO A 435 28.93 -33.82 7.60
C PRO A 435 27.73 -33.47 6.70
N VAL A 436 27.46 -32.18 6.55
CA VAL A 436 26.36 -31.66 5.72
C VAL A 436 26.76 -31.67 4.25
N THR A 437 26.02 -32.41 3.43
CA THR A 437 25.84 -32.12 2.00
C THR A 437 24.52 -31.38 1.80
N ARG A 438 24.57 -30.30 1.01
CA ARG A 438 23.42 -29.43 0.68
C ARG A 438 22.27 -30.24 0.06
N SER A 439 21.04 -29.92 0.52
CA SER A 439 19.72 -30.10 -0.11
C SER A 439 18.75 -30.98 0.69
N SER A 440 17.65 -30.38 1.17
CA SER A 440 16.29 -30.82 0.80
C SER A 440 15.21 -30.02 1.53
N THR A 441 14.47 -29.22 0.76
CA THR A 441 13.14 -28.74 1.13
C THR A 441 12.16 -29.90 0.95
N THR A 442 11.46 -30.32 2.01
CA THR A 442 10.48 -31.42 1.91
C THR A 442 9.10 -30.86 1.57
N SER A 443 8.62 -31.14 0.35
CA SER A 443 7.24 -30.86 -0.08
C SER A 443 6.32 -31.99 0.39
N ARG A 444 5.16 -31.65 0.99
CA ARG A 444 4.18 -32.65 1.45
C ARG A 444 2.86 -32.44 0.71
N THR A 445 2.36 -33.49 0.07
CA THR A 445 1.04 -33.50 -0.57
C THR A 445 -0.04 -33.76 0.47
N MET A 446 -0.93 -32.79 0.72
CA MET A 446 -2.15 -33.05 1.49
C MET A 446 -3.12 -33.89 0.63
N ARG A 447 -3.65 -34.98 1.21
CA ARG A 447 -4.81 -35.68 0.67
C ARG A 447 -6.07 -34.98 1.17
N CYS A 448 -6.99 -34.69 0.26
CA CYS A 448 -8.33 -34.21 0.57
C CYS A 448 -9.03 -35.19 1.53
N PRO A 449 -9.52 -34.77 2.72
CA PRO A 449 -10.27 -35.66 3.59
C PRO A 449 -11.61 -36.01 2.96
N ARG A 450 -11.91 -37.31 2.84
CA ARG A 450 -13.25 -37.79 2.47
C ARG A 450 -14.27 -37.33 3.52
N PRO A 451 -15.51 -36.95 3.14
CA PRO A 451 -16.54 -36.60 4.10
C PRO A 451 -16.90 -37.84 4.93
N VAL A 452 -16.61 -37.79 6.23
CA VAL A 452 -17.05 -38.82 7.18
C VAL A 452 -18.50 -38.49 7.55
N SER A 453 -19.46 -39.29 7.06
CA SER A 453 -20.84 -39.20 7.53
C SER A 453 -20.91 -39.68 8.99
N ARG A 454 -20.78 -38.78 9.96
CA ARG A 454 -21.08 -39.09 11.34
C ARG A 454 -22.55 -38.76 11.59
N ARG A 455 -23.39 -39.79 11.71
CA ARG A 455 -24.75 -39.66 12.26
C ARG A 455 -24.65 -39.04 13.65
N MET A 456 -25.19 -37.83 13.79
CA MET A 456 -25.32 -37.13 15.05
C MET A 456 -26.38 -37.86 15.90
N ARG A 457 -25.98 -38.39 17.06
CA ARG A 457 -26.92 -38.85 18.10
C ARG A 457 -27.38 -37.61 18.88
N MET A 458 -28.67 -37.33 18.82
CA MET A 458 -29.33 -36.33 19.67
C MET A 458 -29.28 -36.76 21.15
N PRO A 459 -28.98 -35.86 22.10
CA PRO A 459 -29.18 -36.14 23.52
C PRO A 459 -30.67 -36.04 23.91
N ARG A 460 -31.09 -36.91 24.82
CA ARG A 460 -32.46 -36.99 25.34
C ARG A 460 -32.77 -35.82 26.29
N SER A 461 -33.92 -35.19 26.11
CA SER A 461 -34.53 -34.25 27.05
C SER A 461 -35.15 -34.96 28.27
N PRO A 462 -35.24 -34.31 29.45
CA PRO A 462 -36.18 -34.68 30.50
C PRO A 462 -37.48 -33.84 30.44
N THR A 463 -38.61 -34.52 30.55
CA THR A 463 -39.99 -34.03 30.81
C THR A 463 -40.09 -33.43 32.23
N SER A 464 -40.86 -32.39 32.59
CA SER A 464 -42.31 -32.13 32.47
C SER A 464 -42.63 -30.72 33.07
N ALA A 465 -43.29 -29.78 32.35
CA ALA A 465 -44.71 -29.36 32.40
C ALA A 465 -45.06 -28.20 33.40
N PRO A 466 -46.14 -27.38 33.23
CA PRO A 466 -46.71 -26.79 32.00
C PRO A 466 -47.18 -25.29 32.06
N ALA A 467 -47.31 -24.69 30.87
CA ALA A 467 -48.32 -23.73 30.35
C ALA A 467 -48.71 -22.40 31.05
N SER A 468 -48.48 -21.27 30.34
CA SER A 468 -49.48 -20.18 30.13
C SER A 468 -49.21 -19.38 28.83
N ARG A 469 -50.28 -18.78 28.29
CA ARG A 469 -50.53 -18.34 26.89
C ARG A 469 -50.18 -16.85 26.58
N ILE A 470 -49.67 -16.58 25.36
CA ILE A 470 -50.02 -15.52 24.34
C ILE A 470 -49.76 -14.01 24.67
N PRO A 471 -49.44 -13.06 23.72
CA PRO A 471 -48.66 -13.03 22.47
C PRO A 471 -47.61 -11.86 22.38
N ALA A 472 -46.89 -11.75 21.25
CA ALA A 472 -45.94 -10.68 20.84
C ALA A 472 -46.61 -9.29 20.57
N PRO A 473 -45.91 -8.14 20.29
CA PRO A 473 -45.00 -7.96 19.12
C PRO A 473 -43.81 -6.94 19.24
N MET A 474 -42.93 -7.00 18.21
CA MET A 474 -42.16 -5.92 17.53
C MET A 474 -41.36 -4.88 18.33
N THR A 475 -40.05 -4.73 18.00
CA THR A 475 -39.52 -3.55 17.27
C THR A 475 -38.06 -3.76 16.80
N THR A 476 -37.80 -3.12 15.67
CA THR A 476 -36.62 -3.00 14.80
C THR A 476 -35.45 -2.16 15.34
N SER A 477 -34.27 -2.44 14.79
CA SER A 477 -33.11 -1.57 14.49
C SER A 477 -32.27 -0.97 15.62
N CYS A 478 -30.98 -1.33 15.65
CA CYS A 478 -29.89 -0.56 15.03
C CYS A 478 -28.77 -1.52 14.62
#